data_AF-A0A2X0LZF8-F1
#
_entry.id   AF-A0A2X0LZF8-F1
#
_cell.length_a   1.000
_cell.length_b   1.000
_cell.length_c   1.000
_cell.angle_alpha   90.00
_cell.angle_beta   90.00
_cell.angle_gamma   90.00
#
_symmetry.space_group_name_H-M   'P 1'
#
loop_
_entity.id
_entity.type
_entity.pdbx_description
1 polymer ?
#
loop_
_entity_poly.entity_id
_entity_poly.type
_entity_poly.pdbx_seq_one_letter_code
_entity_poly.pdbx_strand_id
1 'polypeptide(L)'
;MSPINLPISHLSEGLTIDTFYRLLTQFLLDPRLIFLLTFLRTRALDQSPSNVLRLVWQRQADTLTSYLVGCLGLSWLLWVNGTLSHASRNNWVLGRGSKAGKWGWDQGGENAEVVLITGGSGSVGMEMVQGFGDLTKAKVVVLDVVEPKGGPFPNMTFYHCDLGSPEEIKKVCETVVDEVGQPSVLINNAGVVRSVSILNSTTRDVDLTYDINVKSHYYTVQAFLPGMIKAGKGHIVVRTPAPYIESSFLGLMLRIDSCLDNCVEHGLHPSRQRHAASKSSTLSFHEGLTEELRHLYGPSARSIRTSAILPGHIRGPMFEGFDAGMPRWLMPSLQPRTVARLVVRCVMSGESQFVIEPLYAKTLPLVRALPTWLGDVLYGLAKNSLAQVQLDQDGKKVQ
;
A
#
# COMPACT_ATOMS: atom_id res chain seq x y z
N MET A 1 -9.82 -12.42 -16.03
CA MET A 1 -8.81 -11.61 -16.75
C MET A 1 -9.16 -10.17 -16.44
N SER A 2 -8.34 -9.33 -15.82
CA SER A 2 -6.87 -9.24 -15.80
C SER A 2 -6.29 -9.35 -14.38
N PRO A 3 -5.16 -10.05 -14.15
CA PRO A 3 -4.24 -9.55 -13.14
C PRO A 3 -3.89 -8.14 -13.61
N ILE A 4 -4.12 -7.13 -12.79
CA ILE A 4 -3.80 -5.74 -13.11
C ILE A 4 -2.35 -5.75 -13.60
N ASN A 5 -2.18 -5.55 -14.91
CA ASN A 5 -0.88 -5.43 -15.56
C ASN A 5 -0.24 -4.20 -14.94
N LEU A 6 0.54 -4.40 -13.88
CA LEU A 6 1.56 -3.46 -13.49
C LEU A 6 2.45 -3.34 -14.73
N PRO A 7 2.53 -2.18 -15.42
CA PRO A 7 3.58 -2.00 -16.38
C PRO A 7 4.91 -2.30 -15.69
N ILE A 8 5.81 -2.91 -16.43
CA ILE A 8 7.19 -3.26 -16.03
C ILE A 8 7.92 -2.07 -15.40
N SER A 9 7.42 -0.85 -15.59
CA SER A 9 7.92 0.39 -15.04
C SER A 9 7.57 0.63 -13.55
N HIS A 10 8.17 -0.14 -12.65
CA HIS A 10 8.80 0.44 -11.45
C HIS A 10 10.29 0.72 -11.71
N LEU A 11 10.65 1.04 -12.97
CA LEU A 11 12.00 1.48 -13.33
C LEU A 11 12.47 2.69 -12.52
N SER A 12 11.55 3.45 -11.90
CA SER A 12 11.90 4.50 -10.93
C SER A 12 12.76 3.98 -9.78
N GLU A 13 12.54 2.73 -9.33
CA GLU A 13 13.33 2.12 -8.25
C GLU A 13 14.51 1.28 -8.74
N GLY A 14 14.62 1.03 -10.05
CA GLY A 14 15.60 0.12 -10.64
C GLY A 14 15.18 -1.36 -10.58
N LEU A 15 16.16 -2.27 -10.70
CA LEU A 15 15.93 -3.72 -10.55
C LEU A 15 15.95 -4.09 -9.06
N THR A 16 14.80 -4.48 -8.51
CA THR A 16 14.64 -4.89 -7.11
C THR A 16 14.09 -6.31 -7.01
N ILE A 17 14.09 -6.88 -5.81
CA ILE A 17 13.46 -8.18 -5.51
C ILE A 17 11.98 -8.21 -5.90
N ASP A 18 11.29 -7.07 -5.90
CA ASP A 18 9.91 -6.92 -6.40
C ASP A 18 9.78 -7.25 -7.88
N THR A 19 10.79 -6.92 -8.68
CA THR A 19 10.82 -7.24 -10.11
C THR A 19 10.88 -8.75 -10.29
N PHE A 20 11.76 -9.43 -9.56
CA PHE A 20 11.87 -10.88 -9.58
C PHE A 20 10.61 -11.57 -9.07
N TYR A 21 10.06 -11.12 -7.94
CA TYR A 21 8.83 -11.64 -7.38
C TYR A 21 7.63 -11.49 -8.33
N ARG A 22 7.54 -10.36 -9.04
CA ARG A 22 6.50 -10.17 -10.06
C ARG A 22 6.67 -11.11 -11.24
N LEU A 23 7.89 -11.29 -11.76
CA LEU A 23 8.15 -12.26 -12.81
C LEU A 23 7.79 -13.68 -12.36
N LEU A 24 8.19 -14.06 -11.13
CA LEU A 24 7.87 -15.36 -10.54
C LEU A 24 6.34 -15.58 -10.47
N THR A 25 5.60 -14.61 -9.94
CA THR A 25 4.15 -14.74 -9.76
C THR A 25 3.35 -14.63 -11.06
N GLN A 26 3.80 -13.83 -12.02
CA GLN A 26 3.13 -13.67 -13.32
C GLN A 26 3.38 -14.82 -14.29
N PHE A 27 4.56 -15.43 -14.24
CA PHE A 27 4.92 -16.53 -15.15
C PHE A 27 4.76 -17.89 -14.48
N LEU A 28 5.45 -18.14 -13.37
CA LEU A 28 5.57 -19.49 -12.80
C LEU A 28 4.35 -19.91 -11.97
N LEU A 29 3.50 -18.98 -11.55
CA LEU A 29 2.29 -19.25 -10.78
C LEU A 29 0.99 -18.90 -11.52
N ASP A 30 1.04 -18.58 -12.82
CA ASP A 30 -0.18 -18.38 -13.61
C ASP A 30 -0.85 -19.74 -13.88
N PRO A 31 -2.09 -19.97 -13.41
CA PRO A 31 -2.78 -21.24 -13.59
C PRO A 31 -2.96 -21.61 -15.07
N ARG A 32 -3.02 -20.62 -15.97
CA ARG A 32 -3.17 -20.87 -17.42
C ARG A 32 -1.88 -21.42 -18.03
N LEU A 33 -0.74 -20.83 -17.66
CA LEU A 33 0.55 -21.29 -18.16
C LEU A 33 0.88 -22.67 -17.60
N ILE A 34 0.67 -22.89 -16.29
CA ILE A 34 0.91 -24.20 -15.68
C ILE A 34 -0.07 -25.24 -16.24
N PHE A 35 -1.32 -24.88 -16.50
CA PHE A 35 -2.28 -25.77 -17.16
C PHE A 35 -1.78 -26.16 -18.56
N LEU A 36 -1.34 -25.19 -19.37
CA LEU A 36 -0.81 -25.46 -20.71
C LEU A 36 0.44 -26.36 -20.65
N LEU A 37 1.38 -26.08 -19.74
CA LEU A 37 2.58 -26.90 -19.56
C LEU A 37 2.25 -28.33 -19.11
N THR A 38 1.31 -28.46 -18.17
CA THR A 38 0.80 -29.78 -17.73
C THR A 38 0.14 -30.53 -18.88
N PHE A 39 -0.71 -29.85 -19.67
CA PHE A 39 -1.42 -30.45 -20.81
C PHE A 39 -0.47 -30.87 -21.95
N LEU A 40 0.49 -30.03 -22.31
CA LEU A 40 1.51 -30.37 -23.30
C LEU A 40 2.38 -31.53 -22.82
N ARG A 41 2.70 -31.56 -21.53
CA ARG A 41 3.49 -32.66 -20.94
C ARG A 41 2.75 -34.00 -21.00
N THR A 42 1.46 -34.04 -20.64
CA THR A 42 0.69 -35.29 -20.70
C THR A 42 0.59 -35.82 -22.13
N ARG A 43 0.37 -34.94 -23.12
CA ARG A 43 0.35 -35.32 -24.54
C ARG A 43 1.69 -35.81 -25.08
N ALA A 44 2.81 -35.26 -24.61
CA ALA A 44 4.15 -35.70 -25.02
C ALA A 44 4.51 -37.09 -24.48
N LEU A 45 3.93 -37.51 -23.34
CA LEU A 45 4.15 -38.86 -22.78
C LEU A 45 3.48 -39.95 -23.62
N ASP A 46 2.36 -39.64 -24.27
CA ASP A 46 1.66 -40.57 -25.16
C ASP A 46 2.45 -40.90 -26.44
N GLN A 47 3.49 -40.13 -26.79
CA GLN A 47 4.21 -40.22 -28.09
C GLN A 47 5.64 -40.82 -28.01
N SER A 48 6.12 -41.30 -26.85
CA SER A 48 7.55 -41.59 -26.61
C SER A 48 8.02 -43.03 -26.98
N PRO A 49 9.26 -43.23 -27.54
CA PRO A 49 9.72 -44.51 -28.12
C PRO A 49 10.35 -45.51 -27.12
N SER A 50 10.70 -46.71 -27.62
CA SER A 50 10.85 -47.96 -26.84
C SER A 50 12.18 -48.21 -26.08
N ASN A 51 11.98 -48.81 -24.90
CA ASN A 51 12.72 -49.87 -24.18
C ASN A 51 13.95 -49.66 -23.28
N VAL A 52 14.59 -48.50 -23.15
CA VAL A 52 15.43 -48.22 -21.94
C VAL A 52 15.29 -46.77 -21.51
N LEU A 53 15.29 -45.87 -22.50
CA LEU A 53 14.92 -44.47 -22.31
C LEU A 53 13.51 -44.35 -21.72
N ARG A 54 12.58 -45.29 -22.01
CA ARG A 54 11.23 -45.31 -21.43
C ARG A 54 11.23 -45.39 -19.91
N LEU A 55 12.16 -46.09 -19.27
CA LEU A 55 12.15 -46.33 -17.82
C LEU A 55 12.72 -45.12 -17.05
N VAL A 56 13.81 -44.53 -17.55
CA VAL A 56 14.36 -43.26 -17.04
C VAL A 56 13.41 -42.10 -17.34
N TRP A 57 12.84 -42.06 -18.55
CA TRP A 57 11.87 -41.07 -18.98
C TRP A 57 10.54 -41.20 -18.24
N GLN A 58 10.00 -42.39 -18.00
CA GLN A 58 8.80 -42.61 -17.18
C GLN A 58 9.05 -42.17 -15.74
N ARG A 59 10.15 -42.59 -15.11
CA ARG A 59 10.43 -42.21 -13.71
C ARG A 59 10.64 -40.70 -13.53
N GLN A 60 11.34 -40.04 -14.45
CA GLN A 60 11.46 -38.58 -14.46
C GLN A 60 10.14 -37.90 -14.87
N ALA A 61 9.36 -38.50 -15.77
CA ALA A 61 8.07 -37.99 -16.18
C ALA A 61 7.03 -38.06 -15.09
N ASP A 62 7.00 -39.13 -14.29
CA ASP A 62 6.09 -39.27 -13.17
C ASP A 62 6.41 -38.18 -12.14
N THR A 63 7.70 -37.99 -11.82
CA THR A 63 8.12 -36.97 -10.86
C THR A 63 7.83 -35.53 -11.37
N LEU A 64 8.20 -35.21 -12.61
CA LEU A 64 7.93 -33.89 -13.20
C LEU A 64 6.43 -33.62 -13.37
N THR A 65 5.66 -34.61 -13.78
CA THR A 65 4.20 -34.50 -13.92
C THR A 65 3.56 -34.31 -12.54
N SER A 66 4.02 -35.04 -11.51
CA SER A 66 3.59 -34.81 -10.12
C SER A 66 3.91 -33.39 -9.64
N TYR A 67 5.09 -32.84 -9.94
CA TYR A 67 5.41 -31.45 -9.62
C TYR A 67 4.50 -30.46 -10.37
N LEU A 68 4.30 -30.67 -11.68
CA LEU A 68 3.43 -29.79 -12.49
C LEU A 68 1.97 -29.82 -12.01
N VAL A 69 1.44 -31.01 -11.69
CA VAL A 69 0.10 -31.16 -11.11
C VAL A 69 0.02 -30.52 -9.72
N GLY A 70 1.05 -30.68 -8.88
CA GLY A 70 1.14 -30.02 -7.59
C GLY A 70 1.17 -28.49 -7.70
N CYS A 71 1.99 -27.96 -8.61
CA CYS A 71 2.05 -26.53 -8.94
C CYS A 71 0.73 -26.03 -9.52
N LEU A 72 0.05 -26.81 -10.36
CA LEU A 72 -1.28 -26.47 -10.89
C LEU A 72 -2.31 -26.39 -9.77
N GLY A 73 -2.31 -27.38 -8.87
CA GLY A 73 -3.19 -27.39 -7.70
C GLY A 73 -2.96 -26.18 -6.79
N LEU A 74 -1.69 -25.87 -6.48
CA LEU A 74 -1.31 -24.71 -5.66
C LEU A 74 -1.68 -23.39 -6.36
N SER A 75 -1.36 -23.25 -7.65
CA SER A 75 -1.67 -22.07 -8.46
C SER A 75 -3.18 -21.84 -8.55
N TRP A 76 -3.96 -22.90 -8.78
CA TRP A 76 -5.41 -22.83 -8.81
C TRP A 76 -5.98 -22.42 -7.44
N LEU A 77 -5.47 -23.00 -6.34
CA LEU A 77 -5.85 -22.62 -4.98
C LEU A 77 -5.57 -21.13 -4.70
N LEU A 78 -4.37 -20.65 -5.05
CA LEU A 78 -4.00 -19.24 -4.90
C LEU A 78 -4.88 -18.32 -5.76
N TRP A 79 -5.19 -18.73 -7.00
CA TRP A 79 -6.05 -17.98 -7.91
C TRP A 79 -7.50 -17.91 -7.43
N VAL A 80 -8.07 -19.03 -6.98
CA VAL A 80 -9.42 -19.08 -6.40
C VAL A 80 -9.48 -18.21 -5.16
N ASN A 81 -8.53 -18.37 -4.23
CA ASN A 81 -8.45 -17.54 -3.02
C ASN A 81 -8.34 -16.05 -3.37
N GLY A 82 -7.51 -15.67 -4.34
CA GLY A 82 -7.36 -14.29 -4.80
C GLY A 82 -8.65 -13.73 -5.39
N THR A 83 -9.38 -14.53 -6.17
CA THR A 83 -10.66 -14.16 -6.78
C THR A 83 -11.75 -13.97 -5.71
N LEU A 84 -11.87 -14.90 -4.76
CA LEU A 84 -12.79 -14.78 -3.64
C LEU A 84 -12.46 -13.59 -2.73
N SER A 85 -11.17 -13.35 -2.47
CA SER A 85 -10.70 -12.20 -1.70
C SER A 85 -10.99 -10.87 -2.41
N HIS A 86 -10.85 -10.82 -3.74
CA HIS A 86 -11.23 -9.66 -4.55
C HIS A 86 -12.74 -9.41 -4.51
N ALA A 87 -13.55 -10.45 -4.69
CA ALA A 87 -15.00 -10.35 -4.63
C ALA A 87 -15.49 -9.91 -3.25
N SER A 88 -14.95 -10.50 -2.18
CA SER A 88 -15.27 -10.14 -0.79
C SER A 88 -14.92 -8.69 -0.46
N ARG A 89 -13.72 -8.21 -0.84
CA ARG A 89 -13.31 -6.81 -0.65
C ARG A 89 -14.21 -5.81 -1.39
N ASN A 90 -14.79 -6.23 -2.51
CA ASN A 90 -15.73 -5.43 -3.29
C ASN A 90 -17.19 -5.66 -2.90
N ASN A 91 -17.45 -6.24 -1.73
CA ASN A 91 -18.78 -6.53 -1.20
C ASN A 91 -19.65 -7.37 -2.17
N TRP A 92 -19.03 -8.18 -3.01
CA TRP A 92 -19.66 -8.93 -4.11
C TRP A 92 -20.41 -8.05 -5.13
N VAL A 93 -20.22 -6.73 -5.07
CA VAL A 93 -20.72 -5.77 -6.06
C VAL A 93 -19.64 -5.64 -7.13
N LEU A 94 -19.62 -6.58 -8.07
CA LEU A 94 -18.58 -6.68 -9.10
C LEU A 94 -18.99 -5.98 -10.42
N GLY A 95 -18.03 -5.32 -11.05
CA GLY A 95 -18.11 -4.85 -12.45
C GLY A 95 -18.56 -3.41 -12.69
N ARG A 96 -18.19 -2.90 -13.89
CA ARG A 96 -18.53 -1.56 -14.45
C ARG A 96 -20.04 -1.34 -14.69
N GLY A 97 -20.87 -2.37 -14.54
CA GLY A 97 -22.33 -2.27 -14.67
C GLY A 97 -23.03 -1.74 -13.43
N SER A 98 -22.43 -1.88 -12.26
CA SER A 98 -22.94 -1.32 -10.99
C SER A 98 -22.69 0.19 -10.91
N LYS A 99 -23.52 0.95 -10.18
CA LYS A 99 -23.27 2.38 -9.91
C LYS A 99 -21.88 2.62 -9.29
N ALA A 100 -21.37 1.64 -8.54
CA ALA A 100 -20.03 1.63 -7.94
C ALA A 100 -18.87 1.61 -8.96
N GLY A 101 -19.10 1.10 -10.19
CA GLY A 101 -18.07 0.95 -11.22
C GLY A 101 -18.17 1.96 -12.37
N LYS A 102 -19.18 2.85 -12.37
CA LYS A 102 -19.37 3.89 -13.38
C LYS A 102 -18.79 5.21 -12.88
N TRP A 103 -17.60 5.54 -13.36
CA TRP A 103 -16.89 6.78 -13.04
C TRP A 103 -16.81 7.67 -14.27
N GLY A 104 -17.11 8.96 -14.10
CA GLY A 104 -17.09 9.98 -15.14
C GLY A 104 -15.75 10.72 -15.22
N TRP A 105 -14.63 10.00 -15.25
CA TRP A 105 -13.29 10.62 -15.24
C TRP A 105 -13.04 11.59 -16.42
N ASP A 106 -13.73 11.39 -17.54
CA ASP A 106 -13.64 12.23 -18.74
C ASP A 106 -14.66 13.40 -18.76
N GLN A 107 -15.56 13.45 -17.77
CA GLN A 107 -16.59 14.48 -17.63
C GLN A 107 -16.01 15.69 -16.88
N GLY A 108 -16.27 16.89 -17.40
CA GLY A 108 -15.86 18.15 -16.81
C GLY A 108 -17.04 18.98 -16.32
N GLY A 109 -16.76 20.15 -15.73
CA GLY A 109 -17.79 21.09 -15.28
C GLY A 109 -18.58 20.57 -14.07
N GLU A 110 -19.92 20.67 -14.12
CA GLU A 110 -20.80 20.27 -13.02
C GLU A 110 -20.86 18.75 -12.80
N ASN A 111 -20.60 17.94 -13.84
CA ASN A 111 -20.61 16.48 -13.77
C ASN A 111 -19.23 15.88 -13.46
N ALA A 112 -18.22 16.71 -13.24
CA ALA A 112 -16.88 16.24 -12.91
C ALA A 112 -16.87 15.50 -11.57
N GLU A 113 -16.12 14.40 -11.51
CA GLU A 113 -15.82 13.75 -10.23
C GLU A 113 -15.06 14.72 -9.32
N VAL A 114 -15.29 14.64 -8.01
CA VAL A 114 -14.60 15.47 -7.03
C VAL A 114 -13.69 14.56 -6.19
N VAL A 115 -12.38 14.76 -6.31
CA VAL A 115 -11.34 14.01 -5.60
C VAL A 115 -10.73 14.88 -4.52
N LEU A 116 -11.03 14.59 -3.25
CA LEU A 116 -10.47 15.30 -2.12
C LEU A 116 -9.24 14.59 -1.56
N ILE A 117 -8.14 15.32 -1.36
CA ILE A 117 -6.86 14.81 -0.87
C ILE A 117 -6.45 15.60 0.37
N THR A 118 -6.33 14.91 1.51
CA THR A 118 -5.73 15.50 2.70
C THR A 118 -4.20 15.39 2.64
N GLY A 119 -3.48 16.40 3.11
CA GLY A 119 -2.02 16.43 3.02
C GLY A 119 -1.52 16.51 1.57
N GLY A 120 -2.28 17.17 0.69
CA GLY A 120 -2.02 17.24 -0.74
C GLY A 120 -0.81 18.09 -1.13
N SER A 121 -0.28 18.90 -0.20
CA SER A 121 0.91 19.73 -0.44
C SER A 121 2.22 19.01 -0.11
N GLY A 122 2.15 17.83 0.53
CA GLY A 122 3.31 16.97 0.78
C GLY A 122 3.82 16.27 -0.48
N SER A 123 5.00 15.64 -0.40
CA SER A 123 5.68 15.02 -1.56
C SER A 123 4.84 13.97 -2.30
N VAL A 124 4.12 13.10 -1.56
CA VAL A 124 3.21 12.11 -2.16
C VAL A 124 1.89 12.77 -2.59
N GLY A 125 1.39 13.72 -1.78
CA GLY A 125 0.16 14.46 -2.05
C GLY A 125 0.20 15.17 -3.40
N MET A 126 1.28 15.89 -3.66
CA MET A 126 1.46 16.69 -4.87
C MET A 126 1.53 15.80 -6.13
N GLU A 127 2.21 14.66 -6.04
CA GLU A 127 2.25 13.67 -7.13
C GLU A 127 0.87 13.04 -7.39
N MET A 128 0.00 12.92 -6.37
CA MET A 128 -1.39 12.49 -6.57
C MET A 128 -2.21 13.57 -7.25
N VAL A 129 -2.08 14.84 -6.83
CA VAL A 129 -2.76 15.98 -7.46
C VAL A 129 -2.39 16.07 -8.93
N GLN A 130 -1.10 15.99 -9.25
CA GLN A 130 -0.61 15.93 -10.64
C GLN A 130 -1.17 14.72 -11.38
N GLY A 131 -1.10 13.53 -10.78
CA GLY A 131 -1.61 12.30 -11.39
C GLY A 131 -3.09 12.35 -11.75
N PHE A 132 -3.94 12.92 -10.89
CA PHE A 132 -5.36 13.11 -11.22
C PHE A 132 -5.59 14.23 -12.24
N GLY A 133 -4.85 15.34 -12.14
CA GLY A 133 -4.94 16.45 -13.09
C GLY A 133 -4.52 16.06 -14.52
N ASP A 134 -3.50 15.21 -14.66
CA ASP A 134 -3.00 14.75 -15.97
C ASP A 134 -3.90 13.69 -16.61
N LEU A 135 -4.53 12.83 -15.80
CA LEU A 135 -5.26 11.65 -16.27
C LEU A 135 -6.77 11.83 -16.35
N THR A 136 -7.33 12.89 -15.75
CA THR A 136 -8.78 13.06 -15.60
C THR A 136 -9.21 14.52 -15.76
N LYS A 137 -10.50 14.75 -15.95
CA LYS A 137 -11.14 16.07 -15.84
C LYS A 137 -11.80 16.31 -14.49
N ALA A 138 -11.45 15.51 -13.48
CA ALA A 138 -11.97 15.63 -12.13
C ALA A 138 -11.53 16.95 -11.49
N LYS A 139 -12.37 17.48 -10.58
CA LYS A 139 -12.00 18.57 -9.68
C LYS A 139 -11.19 17.98 -8.54
N VAL A 140 -9.96 18.43 -8.35
CA VAL A 140 -9.05 17.97 -7.30
C VAL A 140 -9.07 18.98 -6.16
N VAL A 141 -9.53 18.57 -4.99
CA VAL A 141 -9.58 19.42 -3.79
C VAL A 141 -8.43 19.03 -2.87
N VAL A 142 -7.61 20.00 -2.47
CA VAL A 142 -6.49 19.81 -1.55
C VAL A 142 -6.81 20.44 -0.20
N LEU A 143 -6.76 19.63 0.86
CA LEU A 143 -6.79 20.10 2.24
C LEU A 143 -5.39 19.97 2.86
N ASP A 144 -4.79 21.08 3.25
CA ASP A 144 -3.48 21.10 3.89
C ASP A 144 -3.30 22.39 4.71
N VAL A 145 -2.34 22.40 5.64
CA VAL A 145 -1.95 23.61 6.38
C VAL A 145 -0.97 24.48 5.58
N VAL A 146 -0.34 23.91 4.56
CA VAL A 146 0.58 24.60 3.66
C VAL A 146 0.03 24.59 2.25
N GLU A 147 0.05 25.73 1.56
CA GLU A 147 -0.34 25.80 0.15
C GLU A 147 0.64 25.01 -0.74
N PRO A 148 0.16 24.22 -1.72
CA PRO A 148 1.03 23.41 -2.57
C PRO A 148 1.97 24.27 -3.41
N LYS A 149 3.28 23.96 -3.35
CA LYS A 149 4.31 24.61 -4.16
C LYS A 149 4.37 23.93 -5.54
N GLY A 150 3.99 24.62 -6.62
CA GLY A 150 4.02 24.01 -7.95
C GLY A 150 3.25 24.71 -9.08
N GLY A 151 2.59 25.84 -8.80
CA GLY A 151 1.80 26.58 -9.78
C GLY A 151 0.35 26.08 -9.89
N PRO A 152 -0.52 26.81 -10.59
CA PRO A 152 -1.93 26.46 -10.68
C PRO A 152 -2.14 25.21 -11.51
N PHE A 153 -2.67 24.15 -10.89
CA PHE A 153 -3.23 23.03 -11.62
C PHE A 153 -4.65 23.43 -12.04
N PRO A 154 -5.02 23.39 -13.34
CA PRO A 154 -6.26 24.00 -13.84
C PRO A 154 -7.54 23.54 -13.14
N ASN A 155 -7.54 22.32 -12.61
CA ASN A 155 -8.69 21.70 -11.94
C ASN A 155 -8.47 21.50 -10.43
N MET A 156 -7.50 22.19 -9.82
CA MET A 156 -7.21 22.07 -8.39
C MET A 156 -7.72 23.26 -7.61
N THR A 157 -8.43 22.98 -6.51
CA THR A 157 -8.81 23.98 -5.51
C THR A 157 -8.12 23.65 -4.18
N PHE A 158 -7.44 24.64 -3.61
CA PHE A 158 -6.80 24.51 -2.30
C PHE A 158 -7.67 25.13 -1.20
N TYR A 159 -7.78 24.43 -0.08
CA TYR A 159 -8.33 24.98 1.15
C TYR A 159 -7.32 24.76 2.29
N HIS A 160 -7.00 25.86 2.98
CA HIS A 160 -6.28 25.75 4.24
C HIS A 160 -7.14 25.00 5.26
N CYS A 161 -6.58 23.97 5.88
CA CYS A 161 -7.26 23.19 6.91
C CYS A 161 -6.26 22.56 7.88
N ASP A 162 -6.26 22.99 9.14
CA ASP A 162 -5.60 22.25 10.22
C ASP A 162 -6.42 21.02 10.60
N LEU A 163 -5.92 19.84 10.17
CA LEU A 163 -6.52 18.55 10.49
C LEU A 163 -6.43 18.18 11.99
N GLY A 164 -5.72 18.96 12.80
CA GLY A 164 -5.76 18.89 14.25
C GLY A 164 -7.01 19.52 14.88
N SER A 165 -7.76 20.35 14.15
CA SER A 165 -9.00 20.99 14.63
C SER A 165 -10.25 20.33 14.03
N PRO A 166 -11.07 19.64 14.84
CA PRO A 166 -12.36 19.10 14.38
C PRO A 166 -13.30 20.18 13.83
N GLU A 167 -13.27 21.38 14.42
CA GLU A 167 -14.11 22.51 14.03
C GLU A 167 -13.72 23.06 12.65
N GLU A 168 -12.41 23.20 12.39
CA GLU A 168 -11.90 23.64 11.09
C GLU A 168 -12.19 22.59 10.00
N ILE A 169 -11.98 21.30 10.29
CA ILE A 169 -12.35 20.21 9.36
C ILE A 169 -13.83 20.32 8.98
N LYS A 170 -14.72 20.41 9.96
CA LYS A 170 -16.16 20.49 9.71
C LYS A 170 -16.50 21.68 8.81
N LYS A 171 -16.01 22.87 9.14
CA LYS A 171 -16.27 24.10 8.40
C LYS A 171 -15.77 24.01 6.95
N VAL A 172 -14.53 23.56 6.76
CA VAL A 172 -13.92 23.44 5.43
C VAL A 172 -14.64 22.37 4.60
N CYS A 173 -15.02 21.24 5.20
CA CYS A 173 -15.80 20.22 4.51
C CYS A 173 -17.15 20.74 4.01
N GLU A 174 -17.85 21.55 4.82
CA GLU A 174 -19.09 22.22 4.41
C GLU A 174 -18.84 23.17 3.23
N THR A 175 -17.81 24.02 3.32
CA THR A 175 -17.42 24.94 2.23
C THR A 175 -17.09 24.19 0.93
N VAL A 176 -16.36 23.06 0.99
CA VAL A 176 -16.05 22.25 -0.19
C VAL A 176 -17.32 21.72 -0.86
N VAL A 177 -18.28 21.24 -0.08
CA VAL A 177 -19.55 20.74 -0.62
C VAL A 177 -20.33 21.86 -1.31
N ASP A 178 -20.35 23.06 -0.73
CA ASP A 178 -21.08 24.21 -1.26
C ASP A 178 -20.43 24.79 -2.52
N GLU A 179 -19.09 24.91 -2.55
CA GLU A 179 -18.36 25.56 -3.65
C GLU A 179 -17.99 24.61 -4.80
N VAL A 180 -17.61 23.38 -4.48
CA VAL A 180 -17.06 22.41 -5.46
C VAL A 180 -18.07 21.33 -5.80
N GLY A 181 -18.81 20.86 -4.78
CA GLY A 181 -19.74 19.74 -4.83
C GLY A 181 -19.32 18.58 -3.94
N GLN A 182 -20.21 17.59 -3.79
CA GLN A 182 -19.97 16.41 -2.94
C GLN A 182 -18.76 15.61 -3.45
N PRO A 183 -17.71 15.39 -2.61
CA PRO A 183 -16.61 14.50 -2.96
C PRO A 183 -17.09 13.08 -3.28
N SER A 184 -16.70 12.57 -4.46
CA SER A 184 -16.90 11.17 -4.82
C SER A 184 -15.71 10.30 -4.43
N VAL A 185 -14.54 10.90 -4.22
CA VAL A 185 -13.35 10.25 -3.68
C VAL A 185 -12.80 11.06 -2.51
N LEU A 186 -12.50 10.38 -1.40
CA LEU A 186 -11.81 10.92 -0.23
C LEU A 186 -10.49 10.17 -0.05
N ILE A 187 -9.36 10.87 -0.15
CA ILE A 187 -8.02 10.32 0.08
C ILE A 187 -7.48 10.88 1.39
N ASN A 188 -7.65 10.09 2.45
CA ASN A 188 -7.04 10.32 3.75
C ASN A 188 -5.55 9.94 3.69
N ASN A 189 -4.73 10.93 3.36
CA ASN A 189 -3.29 10.77 3.13
C ASN A 189 -2.42 11.51 4.15
N ALA A 190 -2.92 12.59 4.73
CA ALA A 190 -2.19 13.41 5.68
C ALA A 190 -1.61 12.60 6.84
N GLY A 191 -0.44 13.04 7.32
CA GLY A 191 0.09 12.47 8.54
C GLY A 191 1.37 13.13 9.02
N VAL A 192 1.60 12.99 10.32
CA VAL A 192 2.77 13.55 11.01
C VAL A 192 3.56 12.46 11.70
N VAL A 193 4.88 12.65 11.75
CA VAL A 193 5.83 11.84 12.50
C VAL A 193 6.58 12.77 13.45
N ARG A 194 6.59 12.44 14.74
CA ARG A 194 7.53 13.04 15.72
C ARG A 194 8.31 11.94 16.41
N SER A 195 9.61 11.92 16.15
CA SER A 195 10.52 10.88 16.60
C SER A 195 11.15 11.27 17.95
N VAL A 196 10.43 11.01 19.05
CA VAL A 196 10.92 11.19 20.43
C VAL A 196 10.58 9.97 21.27
N SER A 197 11.42 9.66 22.27
CA SER A 197 11.24 8.52 23.19
C SER A 197 9.92 8.60 23.95
N ILE A 198 9.45 7.46 24.46
CA ILE A 198 8.27 7.45 25.34
C ILE A 198 8.50 8.39 26.52
N LEU A 199 9.70 8.36 27.11
CA LEU A 199 10.05 9.16 28.28
C LEU A 199 10.20 10.65 27.96
N ASN A 200 10.58 10.99 26.74
CA ASN A 200 10.79 12.38 26.29
C ASN A 200 9.60 12.94 25.51
N SER A 201 8.55 12.15 25.29
CA SER A 201 7.36 12.57 24.56
C SER A 201 6.50 13.47 25.44
N THR A 202 6.05 14.59 24.89
CA THR A 202 5.03 15.40 25.56
C THR A 202 3.63 14.87 25.25
N THR A 203 2.65 15.27 26.05
CA THR A 203 1.22 15.01 25.76
C THR A 203 0.82 15.60 24.40
N ARG A 204 1.31 16.81 24.09
CA ARG A 204 1.06 17.47 22.79
C ARG A 204 1.57 16.64 21.61
N ASP A 205 2.70 15.95 21.75
CA ASP A 205 3.21 15.08 20.68
C ASP A 205 2.33 13.85 20.46
N VAL A 206 1.73 13.32 21.53
CA VAL A 206 0.76 12.21 21.46
C VAL A 206 -0.51 12.69 20.76
N ASP A 207 -1.11 13.76 21.28
CA ASP A 207 -2.37 14.31 20.81
C ASP A 207 -2.28 14.67 19.34
N LEU A 208 -1.29 15.47 18.94
CA LEU A 208 -1.07 15.87 17.55
C LEU A 208 -0.96 14.68 16.60
N THR A 209 -0.29 13.60 17.03
CA THR A 209 -0.13 12.39 16.21
C THR A 209 -1.49 11.71 16.00
N TYR A 210 -2.30 11.59 17.05
CA TYR A 210 -3.63 10.95 16.95
C TYR A 210 -4.67 11.86 16.28
N ASP A 211 -4.64 13.15 16.55
CA ASP A 211 -5.54 14.14 15.96
C ASP A 211 -5.40 14.11 14.44
N ILE A 212 -4.17 14.20 13.93
CA ILE A 212 -3.92 14.21 12.48
C ILE A 212 -4.00 12.82 11.88
N ASN A 213 -3.32 11.79 12.42
CA ASN A 213 -3.22 10.49 11.73
C ASN A 213 -4.49 9.62 11.88
N VAL A 214 -5.33 9.90 12.88
CA VAL A 214 -6.47 9.05 13.24
C VAL A 214 -7.76 9.84 13.25
N LYS A 215 -7.92 10.81 14.16
CA LYS A 215 -9.21 11.50 14.36
C LYS A 215 -9.66 12.26 13.11
N SER A 216 -8.74 12.91 12.40
CA SER A 216 -9.05 13.61 11.15
C SER A 216 -9.74 12.70 10.12
N HIS A 217 -9.38 11.41 10.06
CA HIS A 217 -10.00 10.45 9.15
C HIS A 217 -11.44 10.14 9.53
N TYR A 218 -11.75 10.09 10.84
CA TYR A 218 -13.12 9.95 11.31
C TYR A 218 -13.94 11.16 10.90
N TYR A 219 -13.43 12.37 11.13
CA TYR A 219 -14.17 13.59 10.86
C TYR A 219 -14.40 13.82 9.36
N THR A 220 -13.41 13.58 8.50
CA THR A 220 -13.59 13.69 7.05
C THR A 220 -14.56 12.64 6.51
N VAL A 221 -14.51 11.40 7.03
CA VAL A 221 -15.48 10.36 6.67
C VAL A 221 -16.89 10.73 7.16
N GLN A 222 -17.05 11.19 8.40
CA GLN A 222 -18.34 11.64 8.93
C GLN A 222 -18.95 12.78 8.10
N ALA A 223 -18.12 13.69 7.59
CA ALA A 223 -18.57 14.79 6.74
C ALA A 223 -19.03 14.32 5.34
N PHE A 224 -18.28 13.43 4.68
CA PHE A 224 -18.53 13.10 3.27
C PHE A 224 -19.29 11.79 3.02
N LEU A 225 -19.23 10.85 3.95
CA LEU A 225 -19.84 9.53 3.80
C LEU A 225 -21.37 9.57 3.62
N PRO A 226 -22.15 10.41 4.35
CA PRO A 226 -23.60 10.47 4.14
C PRO A 226 -23.98 10.81 2.69
N GLY A 227 -23.26 11.74 2.06
CA GLY A 227 -23.46 12.10 0.66
C GLY A 227 -23.09 10.97 -0.31
N MET A 228 -21.98 10.25 -0.04
CA MET A 228 -21.59 9.06 -0.81
C MET A 228 -22.63 7.93 -0.73
N ILE A 229 -23.21 7.70 0.46
CA ILE A 229 -24.27 6.69 0.67
C ILE A 229 -25.53 7.08 -0.10
N LYS A 230 -25.94 8.35 -0.01
CA LYS A 230 -27.10 8.87 -0.74
C LYS A 230 -26.93 8.73 -2.26
N ALA A 231 -25.73 9.00 -2.77
CA ALA A 231 -25.39 8.81 -4.18
C ALA A 231 -25.28 7.33 -4.59
N GLY A 232 -25.05 6.42 -3.63
CA GLY A 232 -24.73 5.02 -3.88
C GLY A 232 -23.38 4.85 -4.60
N LYS A 233 -22.48 5.80 -4.40
CA LYS A 233 -21.17 5.89 -5.07
C LYS A 233 -20.22 6.70 -4.21
N GLY A 234 -19.04 6.14 -3.97
CA GLY A 234 -17.96 6.79 -3.27
C GLY A 234 -16.73 5.90 -3.18
N HIS A 235 -15.56 6.49 -2.99
CA HIS A 235 -14.32 5.76 -2.72
C HIS A 235 -13.53 6.44 -1.62
N ILE A 236 -13.38 5.76 -0.48
CA ILE A 236 -12.57 6.22 0.65
C ILE A 236 -11.24 5.48 0.61
N VAL A 237 -10.15 6.22 0.40
CA VAL A 237 -8.79 5.69 0.39
C VAL A 237 -8.05 6.16 1.62
N VAL A 238 -7.45 5.22 2.32
CA VAL A 238 -6.56 5.47 3.45
C VAL A 238 -5.14 5.15 3.01
N ARG A 239 -4.27 6.15 3.02
CA ARG A 239 -2.84 5.94 2.82
C ARG A 239 -2.14 6.03 4.16
N THR A 240 -1.55 4.93 4.57
CA THR A 240 -0.88 4.79 5.86
C THR A 240 0.37 3.95 5.65
N PRO A 241 1.58 4.34 6.10
CA PRO A 241 2.73 3.44 6.06
C PRO A 241 2.38 2.11 6.73
N ALA A 242 2.93 0.99 6.26
CA ALA A 242 2.58 -0.30 6.84
C ALA A 242 2.96 -0.33 8.35
N PRO A 243 2.00 -0.48 9.28
CA PRO A 243 2.24 -0.32 10.72
C PRO A 243 3.22 -1.34 11.30
N TYR A 244 3.34 -2.49 10.62
CA TYR A 244 4.26 -3.57 10.98
C TYR A 244 5.70 -3.30 10.55
N ILE A 245 5.93 -2.42 9.57
CA ILE A 245 7.28 -1.92 9.33
C ILE A 245 7.69 -1.13 10.57
N GLU A 246 6.92 -0.13 10.98
CA GLU A 246 7.35 0.68 12.12
C GLU A 246 7.39 -0.01 13.49
N SER A 247 6.70 -1.15 13.67
CA SER A 247 6.76 -1.89 14.94
C SER A 247 7.66 -3.14 14.90
N SER A 248 7.66 -3.90 13.80
CA SER A 248 8.47 -5.12 13.66
C SER A 248 9.81 -4.87 12.95
N PHE A 249 9.85 -3.97 11.97
CA PHE A 249 11.12 -3.50 11.39
C PHE A 249 11.89 -2.65 12.40
N LEU A 250 11.21 -1.85 13.22
CA LEU A 250 11.87 -1.06 14.26
C LEU A 250 12.45 -1.93 15.38
N GLY A 251 11.79 -3.02 15.79
CA GLY A 251 12.35 -3.98 16.75
C GLY A 251 13.59 -4.70 16.23
N LEU A 252 13.63 -4.99 14.92
CA LEU A 252 14.80 -5.52 14.21
C LEU A 252 15.93 -4.47 14.11
N MET A 253 15.59 -3.22 13.77
CA MET A 253 16.54 -2.12 13.52
C MET A 253 17.13 -1.53 14.81
N LEU A 254 16.34 -1.42 15.89
CA LEU A 254 16.80 -0.97 17.21
C LEU A 254 17.89 -1.87 17.82
N ARG A 255 18.03 -3.10 17.32
CA ARG A 255 19.05 -4.06 17.76
C ARG A 255 20.30 -4.04 16.87
N ILE A 256 20.27 -3.33 15.76
CA ILE A 256 21.42 -3.15 14.85
C ILE A 256 22.10 -1.84 15.23
N ASP A 257 23.28 -1.94 15.84
CA ASP A 257 23.98 -0.80 16.46
C ASP A 257 24.28 0.31 15.43
N SER A 258 24.58 -0.02 14.18
CA SER A 258 24.83 0.96 13.11
C SER A 258 23.59 1.69 12.59
N CYS A 259 22.42 1.06 12.60
CA CYS A 259 21.17 1.74 12.31
C CYS A 259 20.78 2.67 13.47
N LEU A 260 21.09 2.27 14.71
CA LEU A 260 20.88 3.07 15.90
C LEU A 260 21.77 4.32 15.89
N ASP A 261 23.06 4.15 15.61
CA ASP A 261 24.05 5.22 15.53
C ASP A 261 23.71 6.20 14.42
N ASN A 262 23.34 5.72 13.23
CA ASN A 262 22.95 6.56 12.09
C ASN A 262 21.63 7.33 12.38
N CYS A 263 20.68 6.71 13.10
CA CYS A 263 19.49 7.40 13.56
C CYS A 263 19.81 8.49 14.60
N VAL A 264 20.69 8.19 15.57
CA VAL A 264 21.10 9.13 16.62
C VAL A 264 21.91 10.30 16.05
N GLU A 265 22.84 10.04 15.13
CA GLU A 265 23.66 11.07 14.45
C GLU A 265 22.81 12.04 13.63
N HIS A 266 21.71 11.56 13.01
CA HIS A 266 20.77 12.40 12.27
C HIS A 266 19.62 12.97 13.12
N GLY A 267 19.70 12.89 14.46
CA GLY A 267 18.69 13.44 15.37
C GLY A 267 17.33 12.73 15.31
N LEU A 268 17.27 11.55 14.70
CA LEU A 268 16.08 10.70 14.60
C LEU A 268 16.05 9.76 15.81
N HIS A 269 15.22 10.07 16.81
CA HIS A 269 15.06 9.13 17.92
C HIS A 269 14.38 7.85 17.41
N PRO A 270 14.94 6.66 17.64
CA PRO A 270 14.46 5.43 17.01
C PRO A 270 13.09 4.98 17.55
N SER A 271 12.62 5.56 18.65
CA SER A 271 11.28 5.33 19.20
C SER A 271 10.18 6.01 18.38
N ARG A 272 9.62 5.29 17.39
CA ARG A 272 8.44 5.73 16.62
C ARG A 272 7.13 5.08 17.05
N GLN A 273 7.07 4.58 18.29
CA GLN A 273 5.96 3.76 18.79
C GLN A 273 4.59 4.45 18.65
N ARG A 274 4.50 5.76 18.90
CA ARG A 274 3.25 6.53 18.72
C ARG A 274 2.81 6.60 17.26
N HIS A 275 3.75 6.81 16.34
CA HIS A 275 3.43 6.81 14.91
C HIS A 275 2.94 5.42 14.47
N ALA A 276 3.68 4.36 14.82
CA ALA A 276 3.28 2.98 14.54
C ALA A 276 1.88 2.65 15.10
N ALA A 277 1.61 3.01 16.35
CA ALA A 277 0.31 2.82 16.99
C ALA A 277 -0.79 3.56 16.23
N SER A 278 -0.57 4.82 15.86
CA SER A 278 -1.53 5.60 15.06
C SER A 278 -1.81 4.94 13.71
N LYS A 279 -0.80 4.35 13.03
CA LYS A 279 -0.98 3.69 11.73
C LYS A 279 -1.73 2.36 11.84
N SER A 280 -1.57 1.65 12.95
CA SER A 280 -2.42 0.50 13.28
C SER A 280 -3.85 0.94 13.51
N SER A 281 -4.09 2.01 14.28
CA SER A 281 -5.43 2.56 14.50
C SER A 281 -6.10 2.98 13.19
N THR A 282 -5.36 3.63 12.30
CA THR A 282 -5.82 4.00 10.95
C THR A 282 -6.24 2.78 10.12
N LEU A 283 -5.48 1.67 10.20
CA LEU A 283 -5.81 0.43 9.51
C LEU A 283 -7.08 -0.23 10.10
N SER A 284 -7.16 -0.33 11.43
CA SER A 284 -8.35 -0.85 12.11
C SER A 284 -9.59 0.00 11.84
N PHE A 285 -9.44 1.32 11.74
CA PHE A 285 -10.52 2.22 11.30
C PHE A 285 -11.01 1.87 9.89
N HIS A 286 -10.10 1.66 8.94
CA HIS A 286 -10.45 1.26 7.57
C HIS A 286 -11.20 -0.08 7.52
N GLU A 287 -10.74 -1.07 8.29
CA GLU A 287 -11.40 -2.38 8.41
C GLU A 287 -12.80 -2.24 9.02
N GLY A 288 -12.92 -1.53 10.14
CA GLY A 288 -14.20 -1.26 10.81
C GLY A 288 -15.19 -0.56 9.89
N LEU A 289 -14.78 0.52 9.22
CA LEU A 289 -15.61 1.25 8.27
C LEU A 289 -16.11 0.35 7.12
N THR A 290 -15.27 -0.56 6.65
CA THR A 290 -15.65 -1.51 5.58
C THR A 290 -16.77 -2.44 6.05
N GLU A 291 -16.72 -2.93 7.29
CA GLU A 291 -17.78 -3.76 7.86
C GLU A 291 -19.07 -2.97 8.13
N GLU A 292 -18.96 -1.72 8.60
CA GLU A 292 -20.13 -0.85 8.79
C GLU A 292 -20.87 -0.60 7.46
N LEU A 293 -20.14 -0.30 6.38
CA LEU A 293 -20.70 -0.13 5.03
C LEU A 293 -21.40 -1.39 4.51
N ARG A 294 -20.91 -2.57 4.90
CA ARG A 294 -21.48 -3.85 4.47
C ARG A 294 -22.78 -4.18 5.19
N HIS A 295 -22.87 -3.81 6.47
CA HIS A 295 -23.88 -4.34 7.39
C HIS A 295 -24.85 -3.29 7.96
N LEU A 296 -24.44 -2.05 8.18
CA LEU A 296 -25.23 -1.08 8.95
C LEU A 296 -26.00 -0.08 8.08
N TYR A 297 -25.40 0.39 6.98
CA TYR A 297 -25.92 1.55 6.23
C TYR A 297 -26.78 1.20 5.00
N GLY A 298 -27.26 -0.05 4.93
CA GLY A 298 -28.17 -0.52 3.88
C GLY A 298 -27.51 -0.83 2.53
N PRO A 299 -28.31 -1.18 1.50
CA PRO A 299 -27.78 -1.72 0.24
C PRO A 299 -26.92 -0.73 -0.57
N SER A 300 -27.25 0.56 -0.55
CA SER A 300 -26.51 1.59 -1.28
C SER A 300 -25.08 1.75 -0.77
N ALA A 301 -24.87 1.56 0.54
CA ALA A 301 -23.54 1.66 1.16
C ALA A 301 -22.58 0.56 0.71
N ARG A 302 -23.09 -0.62 0.30
CA ARG A 302 -22.25 -1.71 -0.24
C ARG A 302 -21.53 -1.33 -1.54
N SER A 303 -22.03 -0.32 -2.24
CA SER A 303 -21.43 0.24 -3.46
C SER A 303 -20.28 1.20 -3.18
N ILE A 304 -20.09 1.65 -1.93
CA ILE A 304 -18.97 2.49 -1.55
C ILE A 304 -17.71 1.64 -1.46
N ARG A 305 -16.64 2.12 -2.10
CA ARG A 305 -15.34 1.48 -2.10
C ARG A 305 -14.51 1.98 -0.94
N THR A 306 -13.76 1.08 -0.34
CA THR A 306 -12.76 1.40 0.67
C THR A 306 -11.44 0.82 0.20
N SER A 307 -10.34 1.57 0.35
CA SER A 307 -9.02 1.05 0.01
C SER A 307 -7.96 1.47 0.99
N ALA A 308 -7.02 0.57 1.25
CA ALA A 308 -5.88 0.84 2.09
C ALA A 308 -4.60 0.65 1.29
N ILE A 309 -3.80 1.70 1.21
CA ILE A 309 -2.51 1.71 0.53
C ILE A 309 -1.42 1.85 1.60
N LEU A 310 -0.65 0.79 1.76
CA LEU A 310 0.37 0.58 2.76
C LEU A 310 1.77 0.56 2.12
N PRO A 311 2.32 1.75 1.79
CA PRO A 311 3.68 1.83 1.32
C PRO A 311 4.66 1.47 2.46
N GLY A 312 5.80 0.93 2.07
CA GLY A 312 6.99 0.86 2.90
C GLY A 312 7.68 2.21 2.98
N HIS A 313 8.98 2.19 3.20
CA HIS A 313 9.78 3.41 3.27
C HIS A 313 9.64 4.24 1.98
N ILE A 314 9.34 5.53 2.14
CA ILE A 314 9.18 6.50 1.04
C ILE A 314 10.30 7.52 1.12
N ARG A 315 10.96 7.80 0.00
CA ARG A 315 11.98 8.85 -0.08
C ARG A 315 11.32 10.22 0.04
N GLY A 316 11.75 11.03 1.00
CA GLY A 316 11.28 12.40 1.14
C GLY A 316 11.87 13.09 2.36
N PRO A 317 11.58 14.40 2.55
CA PRO A 317 12.15 15.19 3.64
C PRO A 317 11.86 14.61 5.04
N MET A 318 10.71 13.93 5.20
CA MET A 318 10.30 13.28 6.44
C MET A 318 11.25 12.13 6.87
N PHE A 319 12.01 11.55 5.94
CA PHE A 319 12.91 10.41 6.17
C PHE A 319 14.28 10.61 5.51
N GLU A 320 14.70 11.86 5.34
CA GLU A 320 16.02 12.19 4.78
C GLU A 320 17.12 11.65 5.72
N GLY A 321 18.10 10.95 5.16
CA GLY A 321 19.17 10.27 5.93
C GLY A 321 18.86 8.85 6.41
N PHE A 322 17.65 8.31 6.18
CA PHE A 322 17.34 6.94 6.57
C PHE A 322 18.04 5.90 5.66
N ASP A 323 18.93 5.09 6.23
CA ASP A 323 19.47 3.87 5.63
C ASP A 323 19.05 2.65 6.46
N ALA A 324 18.51 1.63 5.78
CA ALA A 324 18.06 0.38 6.39
C ALA A 324 19.23 -0.58 6.71
N GLY A 325 20.47 -0.23 6.35
CA GLY A 325 21.64 -1.10 6.51
C GLY A 325 21.59 -2.35 5.62
N MET A 326 20.65 -2.39 4.67
CA MET A 326 20.38 -3.50 3.78
C MET A 326 20.52 -3.06 2.32
N PRO A 327 20.95 -3.95 1.41
CA PRO A 327 21.09 -3.60 -0.01
C PRO A 327 19.76 -3.08 -0.59
N ARG A 328 19.83 -1.97 -1.35
CA ARG A 328 18.67 -1.32 -1.97
C ARG A 328 17.84 -2.24 -2.87
N TRP A 329 18.44 -3.28 -3.46
CA TRP A 329 17.71 -4.24 -4.29
C TRP A 329 16.79 -5.15 -3.46
N LEU A 330 17.11 -5.39 -2.18
CA LEU A 330 16.30 -6.18 -1.25
C LEU A 330 15.30 -5.31 -0.49
N MET A 331 15.74 -4.12 -0.05
CA MET A 331 14.94 -3.16 0.72
C MET A 331 14.86 -1.80 0.01
N PRO A 332 14.14 -1.72 -1.14
CA PRO A 332 14.05 -0.48 -1.88
C PRO A 332 13.20 0.55 -1.15
N SER A 333 13.64 1.79 -1.18
CA SER A 333 12.85 2.95 -0.76
C SER A 333 12.06 3.48 -1.93
N LEU A 334 10.74 3.59 -1.80
CA LEU A 334 9.84 4.02 -2.86
C LEU A 334 9.94 5.54 -3.11
N GLN A 335 9.93 5.96 -4.36
CA GLN A 335 9.74 7.35 -4.73
C GLN A 335 8.29 7.80 -4.46
N PRO A 336 8.06 9.07 -4.08
CA PRO A 336 6.72 9.60 -3.86
C PRO A 336 5.77 9.37 -5.05
N ARG A 337 6.28 9.58 -6.26
CA ARG A 337 5.57 9.34 -7.52
C ARG A 337 5.10 7.89 -7.68
N THR A 338 5.90 6.93 -7.25
CA THR A 338 5.55 5.50 -7.29
C THR A 338 4.33 5.25 -6.39
N VAL A 339 4.33 5.78 -5.17
CA VAL A 339 3.23 5.63 -4.21
C VAL A 339 1.97 6.36 -4.68
N ALA A 340 2.11 7.60 -5.15
CA ALA A 340 0.99 8.37 -5.71
C ALA A 340 0.32 7.63 -6.87
N ARG A 341 1.12 7.04 -7.78
CA ARG A 341 0.60 6.25 -8.90
C ARG A 341 -0.16 5.00 -8.44
N LEU A 342 0.23 4.36 -7.34
CA LEU A 342 -0.55 3.24 -6.75
C LEU A 342 -1.92 3.73 -6.27
N VAL A 343 -1.98 4.88 -5.59
CA VAL A 343 -3.23 5.47 -5.11
C VAL A 343 -4.13 5.86 -6.29
N VAL A 344 -3.60 6.61 -7.27
CA VAL A 344 -4.35 7.05 -8.45
C VAL A 344 -4.90 5.84 -9.22
N ARG A 345 -4.09 4.79 -9.43
CA ARG A 345 -4.57 3.56 -10.09
C ARG A 345 -5.64 2.83 -9.29
N CYS A 346 -5.50 2.78 -7.96
CA CYS A 346 -6.50 2.17 -7.10
C CYS A 346 -7.85 2.88 -7.28
N VAL A 347 -7.86 4.21 -7.23
CA VAL A 347 -9.08 5.02 -7.43
C VAL A 347 -9.64 4.83 -8.85
N MET A 348 -8.80 4.94 -9.88
CA MET A 348 -9.21 4.79 -11.27
C MET A 348 -9.73 3.39 -11.61
N SER A 349 -9.34 2.36 -10.84
CA SER A 349 -9.88 1.00 -11.01
C SER A 349 -11.37 0.90 -10.63
N GLY A 350 -11.86 1.82 -9.78
CA GLY A 350 -13.23 1.78 -9.25
C GLY A 350 -13.52 0.61 -8.31
N GLU A 351 -12.47 -0.06 -7.83
CA GLU A 351 -12.55 -1.25 -6.98
C GLU A 351 -11.86 -0.99 -5.64
N SER A 352 -12.36 -1.65 -4.58
CA SER A 352 -11.70 -1.72 -3.28
C SER A 352 -10.41 -2.52 -3.39
N GLN A 353 -9.27 -1.92 -3.03
CA GLN A 353 -7.97 -2.59 -3.00
C GLN A 353 -7.31 -2.49 -1.62
N PHE A 354 -6.55 -3.53 -1.32
CA PHE A 354 -5.64 -3.57 -0.18
C PHE A 354 -4.23 -3.79 -0.74
N VAL A 355 -3.42 -2.75 -0.75
CA VAL A 355 -2.13 -2.73 -1.44
C VAL A 355 -1.04 -2.50 -0.40
N ILE A 356 -0.13 -3.44 -0.26
CA ILE A 356 1.11 -3.26 0.48
C ILE A 356 2.23 -3.25 -0.56
N GLU A 357 3.16 -2.30 -0.54
CA GLU A 357 4.34 -2.31 -1.41
C GLU A 357 5.52 -1.66 -0.67
N PRO A 358 6.77 -2.12 -0.83
CA PRO A 358 7.25 -3.21 -1.70
C PRO A 358 7.18 -4.59 -1.02
N LEU A 359 7.78 -5.62 -1.60
CA LEU A 359 7.70 -7.02 -1.19
C LEU A 359 8.11 -7.26 0.25
N TYR A 360 9.17 -6.60 0.75
CA TYR A 360 9.57 -6.76 2.15
C TYR A 360 8.45 -6.32 3.10
N ALA A 361 7.68 -5.28 2.73
CA ALA A 361 6.53 -4.84 3.51
C ALA A 361 5.41 -5.90 3.54
N LYS A 362 5.27 -6.70 2.48
CA LYS A 362 4.29 -7.79 2.38
C LYS A 362 4.66 -8.99 3.24
N THR A 363 5.96 -9.27 3.41
CA THR A 363 6.44 -10.46 4.12
C THR A 363 6.66 -10.22 5.61
N LEU A 364 6.98 -9.00 6.03
CA LEU A 364 7.20 -8.66 7.45
C LEU A 364 6.05 -9.06 8.40
N PRO A 365 4.76 -8.97 8.04
CA PRO A 365 3.68 -9.47 8.89
C PRO A 365 3.82 -10.96 9.24
N LEU A 366 4.43 -11.78 8.39
CA LEU A 366 4.66 -13.20 8.67
C LEU A 366 5.62 -13.40 9.83
N VAL A 367 6.58 -12.49 10.04
CA VAL A 367 7.49 -12.55 11.19
C VAL A 367 6.72 -12.42 12.51
N ARG A 368 5.62 -11.66 12.53
CA ARG A 368 4.74 -11.55 13.70
C ARG A 368 3.88 -12.79 13.93
N ALA A 369 3.68 -13.61 12.91
CA ALA A 369 2.98 -14.88 13.03
C ALA A 369 3.89 -15.99 13.58
N LEU A 370 5.20 -15.76 13.67
CA LEU A 370 6.14 -16.73 14.24
C LEU A 370 6.02 -16.76 15.77
N PRO A 371 6.33 -17.91 16.40
CA PRO A 371 6.53 -17.97 17.84
C PRO A 371 7.55 -16.92 18.30
N THR A 372 7.32 -16.32 19.46
CA THR A 372 8.14 -15.22 20.00
C THR A 372 9.63 -15.56 20.05
N TRP A 373 9.99 -16.76 20.50
CA TRP A 373 11.38 -17.22 20.56
C TRP A 373 12.05 -17.26 19.18
N LEU A 374 11.31 -17.65 18.13
CA LEU A 374 11.85 -17.72 16.76
C LEU A 374 12.00 -16.32 16.18
N GLY A 375 11.04 -15.43 16.49
CA GLY A 375 11.19 -14.00 16.24
C GLY A 375 12.48 -13.48 16.85
N ASP A 376 12.70 -13.68 18.15
CA ASP A 376 13.88 -13.22 18.88
C ASP A 376 15.20 -13.75 18.30
N VAL A 377 15.24 -15.01 17.86
CA VAL A 377 16.40 -15.59 17.17
C VAL A 377 16.64 -14.93 15.81
N LEU A 378 15.60 -14.76 15.00
CA LEU A 378 15.72 -14.07 13.70
C LEU A 378 16.17 -12.61 13.87
N TYR A 379 15.65 -11.93 14.90
CA TYR A 379 16.08 -10.58 15.28
C TYR A 379 17.56 -10.57 15.73
N GLY A 380 18.00 -11.57 16.50
CA GLY A 380 19.39 -11.70 16.95
C GLY A 380 20.40 -12.02 15.84
N LEU A 381 20.02 -12.86 14.87
CA LEU A 381 20.88 -13.21 13.72
C LEU A 381 21.12 -12.01 12.81
N ALA A 382 20.12 -11.17 12.60
CA ALA A 382 20.26 -9.94 11.82
C ALA A 382 21.21 -8.91 12.46
N LYS A 383 21.30 -8.88 13.80
CA LYS A 383 22.29 -8.07 14.51
C LYS A 383 23.72 -8.51 14.17
N ASN A 384 23.98 -9.81 14.22
CA ASN A 384 25.33 -10.36 14.08
C ASN A 384 25.87 -10.31 12.64
N SER A 385 25.01 -10.54 11.64
CA SER A 385 25.41 -10.51 10.22
C SER A 385 25.74 -9.10 9.73
N LEU A 386 25.03 -8.08 10.21
CA LEU A 386 25.30 -6.68 9.85
C LEU A 386 26.52 -6.11 10.59
N ALA A 387 26.78 -6.53 11.83
CA ALA A 387 28.02 -6.20 12.54
C ALA A 387 29.26 -6.73 11.79
N GLN A 388 29.17 -7.91 11.16
CA GLN A 388 30.25 -8.46 10.33
C GLN A 388 30.47 -7.69 9.02
N VAL A 389 29.40 -7.24 8.35
CA VAL A 389 29.50 -6.41 7.14
C VAL A 389 30.18 -5.06 7.43
N GLN A 390 29.96 -4.51 8.62
CA GLN A 390 30.60 -3.28 9.08
C GLN A 390 32.11 -3.47 9.31
N LEU A 391 32.49 -4.55 10.00
CA LEU A 391 33.90 -4.92 10.19
C LEU A 391 34.63 -5.17 8.86
N ASP A 392 33.96 -5.74 7.86
CA ASP A 392 34.51 -5.93 6.50
C ASP A 392 34.65 -4.61 5.71
N GLN A 393 33.81 -3.61 5.99
CA GLN A 393 33.90 -2.28 5.37
C GLN A 393 34.99 -1.41 6.02
N ASP A 394 35.10 -1.45 7.35
CA ASP A 394 36.13 -0.74 8.09
C ASP A 394 37.51 -1.41 7.96
N GLY A 395 37.54 -2.74 7.73
CA GLY A 395 38.76 -3.51 7.46
C GLY A 395 39.38 -3.29 6.07
N LYS A 396 38.71 -2.58 5.16
CA LYS A 396 39.25 -2.22 3.83
C LYS A 396 39.92 -0.84 3.77
N LYS A 397 40.21 -0.22 4.91
CA LYS A 397 41.11 0.94 5.01
C LYS A 397 42.41 0.58 5.71
N VAL A 398 43.18 -0.36 5.15
CA VAL A 398 44.65 -0.38 5.32
C VAL A 398 45.30 -0.93 4.05
N GLN A 399 45.49 -0.05 3.06
CA GLN A 399 46.77 0.27 2.43
C GLN A 399 46.61 1.41 1.44
#